data_AF-A0A7J9CE67-F1
#
_entry.id   AF-A0A7J9CE67-F1
#
_cell.length_a   1.000
_cell.length_b   1.000
_cell.length_c   1.000
_cell.angle_alpha   90.00
_cell.angle_beta   90.00
_cell.angle_gamma   90.00
#
_symmetry.space_group_name_H-M   'P 1'
#
loop_
_entity.id
_entity.type
_entity.pdbx_description
1 polymer ?
#
loop_
_entity_poly.entity_id
_entity_poly.type
_entity_poly.pdbx_seq_one_letter_code
_entity_poly.pdbx_strand_id
1 'polypeptide(L)'
;MVPIAPDFSVALKSEQAAGTIFMVIKIDGRVRWKVGTFVSGRYHLNVRCPAYITFGSKNNGVSVGENAVKYQLVTRCSVSV
;
A
#
# COMPACT_ATOMS: atom_id res chain seq x y z
N MET A 1 -0.94 12.44 3.93
CA MET A 1 -0.20 11.93 5.10
C MET A 1 -0.94 10.71 5.63
N VAL A 2 -0.32 9.54 5.69
CA VAL A 2 -0.96 8.31 6.19
C VAL A 2 -0.63 8.18 7.68
N PRO A 3 -1.60 8.21 8.60
CA PRO A 3 -1.35 8.06 10.02
C PRO A 3 -0.94 6.62 10.32
N ILE A 4 0.10 6.45 11.15
CA ILE A 4 0.58 5.15 11.59
C ILE A 4 0.29 5.01 13.09
N ALA A 5 -0.11 3.82 13.53
CA ALA A 5 -0.42 3.59 14.93
C ALA A 5 0.84 3.79 15.82
N PRO A 6 0.69 4.36 17.03
CA PRO A 6 1.82 4.69 17.91
C PRO A 6 2.70 3.49 18.26
N ASP A 7 2.11 2.30 18.35
CA ASP A 7 2.80 1.07 18.73
C ASP A 7 3.91 0.68 17.74
N PHE A 8 3.76 1.07 16.47
CA PHE A 8 4.78 0.83 15.45
C PHE A 8 5.89 1.90 15.45
N SER A 9 5.77 2.98 16.21
CA SER A 9 6.69 4.12 16.14
C SER A 9 8.15 3.77 16.44
N VAL A 10 8.40 2.83 17.36
CA VAL A 10 9.77 2.41 17.73
C VAL A 10 10.39 1.57 16.61
N ALA A 11 9.67 0.55 16.14
CA ALA A 11 10.12 -0.31 15.04
C ALA A 11 10.33 0.51 13.74
N LEU A 12 9.44 1.46 13.47
CA LEU A 12 9.55 2.34 12.31
C LEU A 12 10.76 3.26 12.40
N LYS A 13 11.14 3.75 13.60
CA LYS A 13 12.36 4.55 13.77
C LYS A 13 13.61 3.73 13.47
N SER A 14 13.67 2.47 13.90
CA SER A 14 14.79 1.59 13.56
C SER A 14 14.85 1.23 12.08
N GLU A 15 13.70 0.95 11.46
CA GLU A 15 13.63 0.66 10.02
C GLU A 15 13.91 1.90 9.17
N GLN A 16 13.53 3.09 9.67
CA GLN A 16 13.90 4.37 9.07
C GLN A 16 15.41 4.60 9.11
N ALA A 17 16.07 4.28 10.22
CA ALA A 17 17.53 4.34 10.32
C ALA A 17 18.23 3.33 9.41
N ALA A 18 17.63 2.15 9.19
CA ALA A 18 18.10 1.16 8.22
C ALA A 18 17.89 1.57 6.76
N GLY A 19 17.07 2.59 6.50
CA GLY A 19 16.79 3.14 5.17
C GLY A 19 15.67 2.44 4.41
N THR A 20 15.05 1.40 4.97
CA THR A 20 13.93 0.68 4.36
C THR A 20 12.95 0.17 5.42
N ILE A 21 11.65 0.34 5.16
CA ILE A 21 10.56 -0.27 5.93
C ILE A 21 10.01 -1.47 5.19
N PHE A 22 9.75 -2.55 5.93
CA PHE A 22 8.88 -3.63 5.46
C PHE A 22 7.48 -3.48 6.06
N MET A 23 6.47 -3.35 5.20
CA MET A 23 5.08 -3.30 5.66
C MET A 23 4.12 -3.97 4.70
N VAL A 24 3.02 -4.49 5.25
CA VAL A 24 1.93 -5.07 4.46
C VAL A 24 0.83 -4.02 4.30
N ILE A 25 0.68 -3.51 3.09
CA ILE A 25 -0.41 -2.61 2.74
C ILE A 25 -1.67 -3.45 2.60
N LYS A 26 -2.70 -3.13 3.38
CA LYS A 26 -4.00 -3.78 3.35
C LYS A 26 -5.03 -2.84 2.73
N ILE A 27 -5.82 -3.36 1.80
CA ILE A 27 -7.00 -2.67 1.25
C ILE A 27 -8.19 -3.56 1.57
N ASP A 28 -9.12 -3.04 2.36
CA ASP A 28 -10.40 -3.67 2.65
C ASP A 28 -11.50 -2.75 2.09
N GLY A 29 -12.40 -3.29 1.27
CA GLY A 29 -13.42 -2.48 0.64
C GLY A 29 -14.53 -3.28 -0.02
N ARG A 30 -15.71 -2.66 -0.08
CA ARG A 30 -16.86 -3.21 -0.80
C ARG A 30 -16.87 -2.67 -2.22
N VAL A 31 -16.84 -3.56 -3.20
CA VAL A 31 -16.86 -3.19 -4.61
C VAL A 31 -18.14 -3.66 -5.27
N ARG A 32 -18.65 -2.85 -6.19
CA ARG A 32 -19.78 -3.18 -7.07
C ARG A 32 -19.37 -2.86 -8.50
N TRP A 33 -19.62 -3.78 -9.41
CA TRP A 33 -19.34 -3.61 -10.83
C TRP A 33 -20.61 -3.15 -11.54
N LYS A 34 -20.51 -2.13 -12.38
CA LYS A 34 -21.63 -1.67 -13.20
C LYS A 34 -21.34 -1.96 -14.67
N VAL A 35 -22.23 -2.70 -15.33
CA VAL A 35 -22.18 -2.98 -16.76
C VAL A 35 -23.52 -2.56 -17.35
N GLY A 36 -23.54 -1.43 -18.08
CA GLY A 36 -24.77 -0.81 -18.56
C GLY A 36 -25.69 -0.41 -17.39
N THR A 37 -26.91 -0.95 -17.38
CA THR A 37 -27.91 -0.74 -16.32
C THR A 37 -27.78 -1.74 -15.17
N PHE A 38 -27.02 -2.82 -15.33
CA PHE A 38 -26.85 -3.84 -14.30
C PHE A 38 -25.72 -3.46 -13.33
N VAL A 39 -26.02 -3.50 -12.03
CA VAL A 39 -25.02 -3.36 -10.96
C VAL A 39 -24.91 -4.69 -10.24
N SER A 40 -23.70 -5.23 -10.13
CA SER A 40 -23.45 -6.48 -9.43
C SER A 40 -23.80 -6.41 -7.95
N GLY A 41 -23.81 -7.59 -7.31
CA GLY A 41 -23.77 -7.72 -5.85
C GLY A 41 -22.56 -7.03 -5.23
N ARG A 42 -22.57 -6.91 -3.89
CA ARG A 42 -21.46 -6.36 -3.11
C ARG A 42 -20.41 -7.45 -2.90
N TYR A 43 -19.18 -7.18 -3.32
CA TYR A 43 -18.03 -8.05 -3.09
C TYR A 43 -17.11 -7.45 -2.02
N HIS A 44 -16.58 -8.26 -1.12
CA HIS A 44 -15.67 -7.81 -0.06
C HIS A 44 -14.23 -8.04 -0.51
N LEU A 45 -13.66 -7.07 -1.22
CA LEU A 45 -12.28 -7.18 -1.65
C LEU A 45 -11.33 -6.95 -0.49
N ASN A 46 -10.53 -7.98 -0.22
CA ASN A 46 -9.45 -8.01 0.73
C ASN A 46 -8.13 -8.17 -0.02
N VAL A 47 -7.34 -7.09 -0.07
CA VAL A 47 -6.03 -7.07 -0.70
C VAL A 47 -4.94 -6.98 0.36
N ARG A 48 -3.90 -7.80 0.23
CA ARG A 48 -2.68 -7.70 1.04
C ARG A 48 -1.47 -7.65 0.13
N CYS A 49 -0.72 -6.56 0.22
CA CYS A 49 0.47 -6.28 -0.59
C CYS A 49 1.68 -6.11 0.33
N PRO A 50 2.60 -7.07 0.42
CA PRO A 50 3.88 -6.87 1.08
C PRO A 50 4.72 -5.88 0.26
N ALA A 51 5.18 -4.81 0.89
CA ALA A 51 5.92 -3.75 0.25
C ALA A 51 7.17 -3.39 1.07
N TYR A 52 8.27 -3.14 0.36
CA TYR A 52 9.45 -2.50 0.91
C TYR A 52 9.46 -1.04 0.49
N ILE A 53 9.42 -0.12 1.45
CA ILE A 53 9.42 1.32 1.21
C ILE A 53 10.78 1.86 1.64
N THR A 54 11.53 2.42 0.70
CA THR A 54 12.84 3.02 0.98
C THR A 54 12.68 4.47 1.43
N PHE A 55 13.41 4.88 2.47
CA PHE A 55 13.44 6.26 2.95
C PHE A 55 14.60 7.05 2.33
N GLY A 56 14.32 8.28 1.90
CA GLY A 56 15.33 9.26 1.44
C GLY A 56 15.31 9.55 -0.07
N SER A 57 16.25 10.41 -0.50
CA SER A 57 16.43 10.88 -1.88
C SER A 57 17.07 9.87 -2.83
N LYS A 58 17.40 8.66 -2.34
CA LYS A 58 17.92 7.57 -3.17
C LYS A 58 16.75 6.82 -3.80
N ASN A 59 16.26 7.44 -4.86
CA ASN A 59 15.40 6.92 -5.93
C ASN A 59 15.38 5.39 -6.05
N ASN A 60 14.31 4.76 -5.57
CA ASN A 60 13.81 3.47 -6.07
C ASN A 60 12.32 3.55 -6.48
N GLY A 61 11.69 4.71 -6.27
CA GLY A 61 10.33 4.98 -6.72
C GLY A 61 10.33 5.98 -7.86
N VAL A 62 9.44 5.78 -8.82
CA VAL A 62 9.21 6.76 -9.90
C VAL A 62 8.30 7.85 -9.34
N SER A 63 8.72 9.10 -9.36
CA SER A 63 7.84 10.23 -9.04
C SER A 63 6.73 10.33 -10.08
N VAL A 64 5.48 10.16 -9.67
CA VAL A 64 4.29 10.26 -10.52
C VAL A 64 3.54 11.54 -10.14
N GLY A 65 4.08 12.69 -10.54
CA GLY A 65 3.50 14.00 -10.22
C GLY A 65 4.08 14.66 -8.97
N GLU A 66 3.41 15.71 -8.50
CA GLU A 66 3.95 16.67 -7.52
C GLU A 66 4.13 16.10 -6.10
N ASN A 67 3.34 15.08 -5.72
CA ASN A 67 3.33 14.51 -4.36
C ASN A 67 3.13 12.99 -4.31
N ALA A 68 3.36 12.27 -5.41
CA ALA A 68 3.19 10.82 -5.44
C ALA A 68 4.46 10.12 -5.90
N VAL A 69 4.84 9.09 -5.15
CA VAL A 69 5.99 8.24 -5.44
C VAL A 69 5.47 6.83 -5.68
N LYS A 70 5.76 6.28 -6.85
CA LYS A 70 5.42 4.91 -7.21
C LYS A 70 6.59 4.00 -6.87
N TYR A 71 6.43 3.20 -5.82
CA TYR A 71 7.39 2.17 -5.45
C TYR A 71 7.20 0.91 -6.29
N GLN A 72 8.29 0.28 -6.70
CA GLN A 72 8.23 -1.06 -7.30
C GLN A 72 7.95 -2.08 -6.19
N LEU A 73 6.78 -2.73 -6.24
CA LEU A 73 6.47 -3.80 -5.29
C LEU A 73 7.40 -4.99 -5.56
N VAL A 74 8.09 -5.43 -4.52
CA VAL A 74 9.02 -6.58 -4.57
C VAL A 74 8.24 -7.89 -4.75
N THR A 75 6.98 -7.94 -4.31
CA THR A 75 6.13 -9.14 -4.37
C THR A 75 4.73 -8.84 -4.88
N ARG A 76 4.04 -9.87 -5.38
CA ARG A 76 2.66 -9.76 -5.85
C ARG A 76 1.71 -9.57 -4.67
N CYS A 77 0.66 -8.79 -4.88
CA CYS A 77 -0.44 -8.69 -3.93
C CYS A 77 -1.31 -9.94 -3.97
N SER A 78 -1.78 -10.38 -2.80
CA SER A 78 -2.84 -11.38 -2.68
C SER A 78 -4.20 -10.68 -2.62
N VAL A 79 -5.17 -11.21 -3.37
CA VAL A 79 -6.54 -10.67 -3.44
C VAL A 79 -7.51 -11.79 -3.08
N SER A 80 -8.43 -11.49 -2.18
CA SER A 80 -9.55 -12.36 -1.77
C SER A 80 -10.86 -11.55 -1.84
N VAL A 81 -11.98 -12.25 -2.04
CA VAL A 81 -13.30 -11.67 -2.39
C VAL A 81 -14.36 -12.14 -1.42
#